data_AF-D8FHA9-F1
#
_entry.id   AF-D8FHA9-F1
#
_cell.length_a   1.000
_cell.length_b   1.000
_cell.length_c   1.000
_cell.angle_alpha   90.00
_cell.angle_beta   90.00
_cell.angle_gamma   90.00
#
_symmetry.space_group_name_H-M   'P 1'
#
loop_
_entity.id
_entity.type
_entity.pdbx_description
1 polymer ?
#
loop_
_entity_poly.entity_id
_entity_poly.type
_entity_poly.pdbx_seq_one_letter_code
_entity_poly.pdbx_strand_id
1 'polypeptide(L)'
;MGQFSIRGNIIDIATFSDNYRIELFDTEIDSIRTFELESQRSIDFIDSVKIYPTLDILISQDDRLNAAKKIENEINKTKLSGERKDRLLEKFSLYKNRLVEDEYIQNPDLIIPFLNEDKLSGIIDFIGEDTISILNEPKQILEREETLELENSETITEMITFGEALPSHKILLSIF
;
A
#
# COMPACT_ATOMS: atom_id res chain seq x y z
N MET A 1 7.76 8.01 9.69
CA MET A 1 8.49 8.98 8.86
C MET A 1 9.24 8.18 7.81
N GLY A 2 9.34 8.71 6.59
CA GLY A 2 10.04 8.11 5.46
C GLY A 2 10.59 9.25 4.62
N GLN A 3 11.66 9.87 5.12
CA GLN A 3 12.23 11.07 4.52
C GLN A 3 13.71 10.85 4.26
N PHE A 4 14.21 11.52 3.22
CA PHE A 4 15.63 11.56 2.97
C PHE A 4 16.06 12.97 2.57
N SER A 5 17.34 13.26 2.74
CA SER A 5 17.95 14.48 2.25
C SER A 5 19.30 14.16 1.62
N ILE A 6 19.67 14.92 0.60
CA ILE A 6 20.96 14.79 -0.08
C ILE A 6 21.68 16.14 0.04
N ARG A 7 22.89 16.13 0.58
CA ARG A 7 23.73 17.30 0.81
C ARG A 7 25.17 17.00 0.41
N GLY A 8 25.53 17.35 -0.82
CA GLY A 8 26.86 17.02 -1.35
C GLY A 8 27.04 15.51 -1.42
N ASN A 9 28.02 15.00 -0.66
CA ASN A 9 28.33 13.58 -0.57
C ASN A 9 27.60 12.86 0.59
N ILE A 10 26.65 13.53 1.26
CA ILE A 10 25.91 12.96 2.39
C ILE A 10 24.47 12.66 1.97
N ILE A 11 24.01 11.44 2.26
CA ILE A 11 22.61 11.02 2.15
C ILE A 11 22.11 10.68 3.56
N ASP A 12 21.18 11.48 4.07
CA ASP A 12 20.51 11.19 5.35
C ASP A 12 19.15 10.58 5.09
N ILE A 13 18.84 9.48 5.79
CA ILE A 13 17.61 8.72 5.64
C ILE A 13 16.99 8.53 7.02
N ALA A 14 15.82 9.12 7.23
CA ALA A 14 15.06 9.03 8.46
C ALA A 14 13.92 8.02 8.29
N THR A 15 14.00 6.90 9.03
CA THR A 15 13.00 5.83 9.01
C THR A 15 12.12 5.89 10.27
N PHE A 16 11.25 4.90 10.46
CA PHE A 16 10.45 4.79 11.68
C PHE A 16 11.22 4.22 12.88
N SER A 17 12.26 3.41 12.65
CA SER A 17 13.06 2.83 13.74
C SER A 17 14.26 3.70 14.07
N ASP A 18 15.05 4.06 13.05
CA ASP A 18 16.34 4.72 13.19
C ASP A 18 16.62 5.70 12.04
N ASN A 19 17.65 6.53 12.21
CA ASN A 19 18.14 7.41 11.15
C ASN A 19 19.56 7.04 10.75
N TYR A 20 19.80 7.06 9.45
CA TYR A 20 21.06 6.62 8.85
C TYR A 20 21.65 7.73 7.99
N ARG A 21 22.95 7.95 8.15
CA ARG A 21 23.77 8.85 7.34
C ARG A 21 24.71 8.01 6.51
N ILE A 22 24.65 8.17 5.19
CA ILE A 22 25.55 7.52 4.24
C ILE A 22 26.47 8.62 3.68
N GLU A 23 27.77 8.50 3.93
CA GLU A 23 28.81 9.39 3.42
C GLU A 23 29.46 8.73 2.21
N LEU A 24 29.51 9.45 1.08
CA LEU A 24 30.08 8.99 -0.17
C LEU A 24 31.48 9.57 -0.42
N PHE A 25 32.32 8.78 -1.08
CA PHE A 25 33.52 9.24 -1.76
C PHE A 25 33.37 8.93 -3.25
N ASP A 26 33.16 9.97 -4.06
CA ASP A 26 32.72 9.85 -5.46
C ASP A 26 31.47 8.96 -5.62
N THR A 27 31.64 7.74 -6.13
CA THR A 27 30.57 6.75 -6.35
C THR A 27 30.58 5.60 -5.34
N GLU A 28 31.48 5.65 -4.35
CA GLU A 28 31.65 4.60 -3.35
C GLU A 28 31.12 5.06 -1.99
N ILE A 29 30.62 4.11 -1.21
CA ILE A 29 30.23 4.38 0.18
C ILE A 29 31.50 4.40 1.03
N ASP A 30 31.79 5.55 1.63
CA ASP A 30 32.93 5.73 2.56
C ASP A 30 32.54 5.32 3.97
N SER A 31 31.37 5.75 4.45
CA SER A 31 30.86 5.30 5.75
C SER A 31 29.33 5.31 5.86
N ILE A 32 28.81 4.46 6.75
CA ILE A 32 27.41 4.47 7.17
C ILE A 32 27.38 4.68 8.68
N ARG A 33 26.54 5.62 9.14
CA ARG A 33 26.41 5.96 10.55
C ARG A 33 24.96 6.10 10.98
N THR A 34 24.67 5.84 12.25
CA THR A 34 23.43 6.31 12.87
C THR A 34 23.55 7.80 13.23
N PHE A 35 22.44 8.53 13.31
CA PHE A 35 22.47 9.93 13.74
C PHE A 35 21.21 10.37 14.49
N GLU A 36 21.33 11.39 15.33
CA GLU A 36 20.19 12.01 16.01
C GLU A 36 19.50 13.03 15.10
N LEU A 37 18.19 12.87 14.88
CA LEU A 37 17.43 13.74 13.97
C LEU A 37 17.43 15.21 14.41
N GLU A 38 17.30 15.48 15.71
CA GLU A 38 17.21 16.84 16.27
C GLU A 38 18.55 17.58 16.19
N SER A 39 19.63 16.93 16.63
CA SER A 39 20.95 17.55 16.74
C SER A 39 21.81 17.41 15.48
N GLN A 40 21.41 16.53 14.55
CA GLN A 40 22.12 16.18 13.32
C GLN A 40 23.52 15.58 13.55
N ARG A 41 23.79 15.11 14.77
CA ARG A 41 25.06 14.52 15.18
C ARG A 41 25.08 13.03 14.85
N SER A 42 26.15 12.59 14.17
CA SER A 42 26.43 11.18 13.96
C SER A 42 26.77 10.50 15.29
N ILE A 43 26.32 9.26 15.48
CA ILE A 43 26.47 8.49 16.71
C ILE A 43 27.43 7.32 16.46
N ASP A 44 26.94 6.21 15.90
CA ASP A 44 27.71 4.97 15.75
C ASP A 44 27.97 4.65 14.28
N PHE A 45 29.11 4.00 13.99
CA PHE A 45 29.39 3.42 12.68
C PHE A 45 28.73 2.05 12.54
N ILE A 46 28.21 1.74 11.36
CA ILE A 46 27.66 0.44 11.02
C ILE A 46 28.20 -0.04 9.66
N ASP A 47 28.38 -1.34 9.51
CA ASP A 47 28.94 -1.92 8.29
C ASP A 47 27.92 -2.00 7.14
N SER A 48 26.63 -2.10 7.48
CA SER A 48 25.55 -2.18 6.49
C SER A 48 24.22 -1.73 7.10
N VAL A 49 23.31 -1.29 6.23
CA VAL A 49 21.92 -0.97 6.58
C VAL A 49 20.98 -1.52 5.52
N LYS A 50 19.85 -2.07 5.95
CA LYS A 50 18.74 -2.45 5.07
C LYS A 50 17.58 -1.49 5.28
N ILE A 51 17.24 -0.77 4.21
CA ILE A 51 16.17 0.24 4.24
C ILE A 51 14.94 -0.39 3.59
N TYR A 52 13.88 -0.51 4.38
CA TYR A 52 12.61 -1.06 3.91
C TYR A 52 11.73 0.07 3.35
N PRO A 53 10.89 -0.22 2.35
CA PRO A 53 9.88 0.71 1.89
C PRO A 53 9.01 1.21 3.04
N THR A 54 8.57 2.48 2.96
CA THR A 54 7.64 3.06 3.95
C THR A 54 6.18 2.88 3.54
N LEU A 55 5.93 2.18 2.44
CA LEU A 55 4.60 1.86 1.90
C LEU A 55 4.50 0.35 1.78
N ASP A 56 3.35 -0.20 2.15
CA ASP A 56 3.08 -1.64 2.13
C ASP A 56 2.75 -2.14 0.71
N ILE A 57 2.38 -1.23 -0.19
CA ILE A 57 1.98 -1.55 -1.56
C ILE A 57 2.97 -0.91 -2.54
N LEU A 58 3.75 -1.78 -3.17
CA LEU A 58 4.67 -1.43 -4.25
C LEU A 58 4.09 -1.91 -5.57
N ILE A 59 3.73 -0.97 -6.43
CA ILE A 59 3.10 -1.26 -7.71
C ILE A 59 4.03 -0.84 -8.86
N SER A 60 4.22 -1.76 -9.80
CA SER A 60 4.97 -1.46 -11.02
C SER A 60 4.17 -0.53 -11.95
N GLN A 61 4.87 0.14 -12.86
CA GLN A 61 4.21 0.98 -13.88
C GLN A 61 3.20 0.17 -14.71
N ASP A 62 3.53 -1.07 -15.07
CA ASP A 62 2.62 -1.94 -15.82
C ASP A 62 1.37 -2.30 -15.02
N ASP A 63 1.52 -2.60 -13.73
CA ASP A 63 0.38 -2.88 -12.83
C ASP A 63 -0.51 -1.65 -12.67
N ARG A 64 0.08 -0.45 -12.54
CA ARG A 64 -0.66 0.81 -12.50
C ARG A 64 -1.51 1.02 -13.75
N LEU A 65 -0.91 0.86 -14.93
CA LEU A 65 -1.61 1.02 -16.22
C LEU A 65 -2.73 -0.02 -16.40
N ASN A 66 -2.50 -1.26 -15.95
CA ASN A 66 -3.51 -2.30 -15.99
C ASN A 66 -4.68 -2.02 -15.03
N ALA A 67 -4.39 -1.58 -13.80
CA ALA A 67 -5.40 -1.18 -12.83
C ALA A 67 -6.24 0.00 -13.34
N ALA A 68 -5.61 1.02 -13.93
CA ALA A 68 -6.29 2.16 -14.53
C ALA A 68 -7.28 1.73 -15.63
N LYS A 69 -6.88 0.79 -16.50
CA LYS A 69 -7.77 0.22 -17.53
C LYS A 69 -8.93 -0.56 -16.92
N LYS A 70 -8.71 -1.35 -15.87
CA LYS A 70 -9.79 -2.09 -15.19
C LYS A 70 -10.79 -1.13 -14.55
N ILE A 71 -10.32 -0.09 -13.85
CA ILE A 71 -11.14 0.97 -13.27
C ILE A 71 -11.99 1.65 -14.37
N GLU A 72 -11.36 2.08 -15.47
CA GLU A 72 -12.07 2.73 -16.58
C GLU A 72 -13.16 1.84 -17.19
N ASN A 73 -12.87 0.54 -17.34
CA ASN A 73 -13.84 -0.43 -17.83
C ASN A 73 -15.05 -0.58 -16.89
N GLU A 74 -14.86 -0.57 -15.57
CA GLU A 74 -15.99 -0.67 -14.63
C GLU A 74 -16.79 0.61 -14.53
N ILE A 75 -16.12 1.77 -14.56
CA ILE A 75 -16.78 3.09 -14.67
C ILE A 75 -17.70 3.11 -15.89
N ASN A 76 -17.20 2.70 -17.07
CA ASN A 76 -17.96 2.73 -18.31
C ASN A 76 -19.17 1.78 -18.31
N LYS A 77 -19.11 0.70 -17.51
CA LYS A 77 -20.19 -0.29 -17.37
C LYS A 77 -21.18 0.05 -16.25
N THR A 78 -20.97 1.12 -15.50
CA THR A 78 -21.84 1.47 -14.37
C THR A 78 -23.28 1.73 -14.81
N LYS A 79 -24.24 1.26 -14.01
CA LYS A 79 -25.67 1.51 -14.20
C LYS A 79 -26.18 2.68 -13.34
N LEU A 80 -25.31 3.30 -12.55
CA LEU A 80 -25.67 4.47 -11.73
C LEU A 80 -26.06 5.64 -12.62
N SER A 81 -26.90 6.53 -12.08
CA SER A 81 -27.39 7.74 -12.74
C SER A 81 -27.47 8.91 -11.76
N GLY A 82 -27.48 10.14 -12.30
CA GLY A 82 -27.54 11.36 -11.49
C GLY A 82 -26.32 11.52 -10.58
N GLU A 83 -26.51 12.14 -9.41
CA GLU A 83 -25.43 12.49 -8.48
C GLU A 83 -24.54 11.31 -8.08
N ARG A 84 -25.10 10.09 -8.00
CA ARG A 84 -24.33 8.88 -7.65
C ARG A 84 -23.34 8.51 -8.75
N LYS A 85 -23.71 8.69 -10.02
CA LYS A 85 -22.81 8.47 -11.16
C LYS A 85 -21.71 9.54 -11.19
N ASP A 86 -22.09 10.79 -10.98
CA ASP A 86 -21.15 11.91 -10.99
C ASP A 86 -20.11 11.74 -9.89
N ARG A 87 -20.55 11.34 -8.68
CA ARG A 87 -19.66 11.01 -7.57
C ARG A 87 -18.69 9.87 -7.88
N LEU A 88 -19.20 8.77 -8.45
CA LEU A 88 -18.36 7.64 -8.85
C LEU A 88 -17.29 8.08 -9.86
N LEU A 89 -17.70 8.86 -10.87
CA LEU A 89 -16.83 9.36 -11.92
C LEU A 89 -15.75 10.28 -11.37
N GLU A 90 -16.11 11.24 -10.54
CA GLU A 90 -15.17 12.17 -9.92
C GLU A 90 -14.12 11.40 -9.10
N LYS A 91 -14.58 10.51 -8.21
CA LYS A 91 -13.72 9.73 -7.33
C LYS A 91 -12.77 8.84 -8.11
N PHE A 92 -13.28 7.95 -8.97
CA PHE A 92 -12.42 6.95 -9.62
C PHE A 92 -11.66 7.47 -10.83
N SER A 93 -12.06 8.60 -11.44
CA SER A 93 -11.21 9.27 -12.44
C SER A 93 -9.97 9.86 -11.80
N LEU A 94 -10.06 10.37 -10.56
CA LEU A 94 -8.89 10.83 -9.80
C LEU A 94 -7.90 9.68 -9.56
N TYR A 95 -8.37 8.51 -9.11
CA TYR A 95 -7.51 7.33 -8.92
C TYR A 95 -6.91 6.84 -10.25
N LYS A 96 -7.70 6.82 -11.33
CA LYS A 96 -7.22 6.45 -12.67
C LYS A 96 -6.07 7.36 -13.11
N ASN A 97 -6.24 8.68 -12.98
CA ASN A 97 -5.21 9.63 -13.40
C ASN A 97 -3.94 9.48 -12.55
N ARG A 98 -4.07 9.33 -11.23
CA ARG A 98 -2.92 9.08 -10.34
C ARG A 98 -2.16 7.81 -10.71
N LEU A 99 -2.87 6.75 -11.12
CA LEU A 99 -2.23 5.53 -11.59
C LEU A 99 -1.44 5.77 -12.89
N VAL A 100 -2.02 6.48 -13.85
CA VAL A 100 -1.38 6.77 -15.16
C VAL A 100 -0.17 7.68 -15.03
N GLU A 101 -0.25 8.71 -14.19
CA GLU A 101 0.81 9.71 -13.99
C GLU A 101 1.89 9.27 -12.96
N ASP A 102 1.83 8.02 -12.49
CA ASP A 102 2.71 7.48 -11.44
C ASP A 102 2.73 8.31 -10.14
N GLU A 103 1.58 8.92 -9.81
CA GLU A 103 1.43 9.71 -8.60
C GLU A 103 1.21 8.82 -7.37
N TYR A 104 1.44 9.41 -6.19
CA TYR A 104 1.15 8.78 -4.92
C TYR A 104 -0.36 8.59 -4.71
N ILE A 105 -0.75 7.42 -4.18
CA ILE A 105 -2.14 7.05 -3.95
C ILE A 105 -2.36 6.96 -2.44
N GLN A 106 -3.14 7.91 -1.92
CA GLN A 106 -3.38 8.04 -0.47
C GLN A 106 -4.16 6.86 0.13
N ASN A 107 -5.16 6.35 -0.60
CA ASN A 107 -5.98 5.24 -0.15
C ASN A 107 -5.83 4.08 -1.14
N PRO A 108 -4.81 3.23 -0.94
CA PRO A 108 -4.52 2.15 -1.87
C PRO A 108 -5.60 1.04 -1.85
N ASP A 109 -6.41 0.93 -0.79
CA ASP A 109 -7.50 -0.06 -0.71
C ASP A 109 -8.49 0.08 -1.88
N LEU A 110 -8.62 1.28 -2.45
CA LEU A 110 -9.47 1.55 -3.61
C LEU A 110 -8.88 1.12 -4.95
N ILE A 111 -7.59 0.75 -4.98
CA ILE A 111 -6.91 0.25 -6.18
C ILE A 111 -6.54 -1.23 -6.07
N ILE A 112 -6.37 -1.78 -4.86
CA ILE A 112 -6.02 -3.19 -4.61
C ILE A 112 -6.88 -4.16 -5.44
N PRO A 113 -8.23 -4.03 -5.50
CA PRO A 113 -9.07 -4.96 -6.28
C PRO A 113 -8.76 -4.98 -7.78
N PHE A 114 -8.04 -3.97 -8.29
CA PHE A 114 -7.68 -3.84 -9.70
C PHE A 114 -6.24 -4.26 -9.99
N LEU A 115 -5.45 -4.56 -8.96
CA LEU A 115 -4.14 -5.18 -9.12
C LEU A 115 -4.28 -6.65 -9.53
N ASN A 116 -3.18 -7.32 -9.81
CA ASN A 116 -3.20 -8.73 -10.15
C ASN A 116 -3.10 -9.57 -8.87
N GLU A 117 -4.01 -10.51 -8.69
CA GLU A 117 -4.14 -11.31 -7.45
C GLU A 117 -2.88 -12.12 -7.14
N ASP A 118 -2.17 -12.61 -8.16
CA ASP A 118 -0.91 -13.36 -8.03
C ASP A 118 0.24 -12.53 -7.44
N LYS A 119 0.08 -11.21 -7.37
CA LYS A 119 1.06 -10.27 -6.80
C LYS A 119 0.65 -9.73 -5.42
N LEU A 120 -0.53 -10.12 -4.93
CA LEU A 120 -0.97 -9.74 -3.60
C LEU A 120 -0.44 -10.76 -2.59
N SER A 121 -0.03 -10.27 -1.42
CA SER A 121 0.47 -11.10 -0.34
C SER A 121 -0.14 -10.64 0.97
N GLY A 122 -0.55 -11.60 1.78
CA GLY A 122 -1.06 -11.39 3.13
C GLY A 122 0.07 -11.44 4.16
N ILE A 123 -0.26 -11.11 5.41
CA ILE A 123 0.72 -11.16 6.51
C ILE A 123 1.32 -12.56 6.72
N ILE A 124 0.54 -13.61 6.42
CA ILE A 124 0.97 -15.00 6.56
C ILE A 124 2.10 -15.34 5.59
N ASP A 125 2.14 -14.71 4.41
CA ASP A 125 3.21 -14.93 3.41
C ASP A 125 4.59 -14.42 3.87
N PHE A 126 4.62 -13.53 4.86
CA PHE A 126 5.85 -13.03 5.47
C PHE A 126 6.36 -13.91 6.62
N ILE A 127 5.56 -14.88 7.05
CA ILE A 127 5.92 -15.80 8.13
C ILE A 127 6.69 -16.98 7.52
N GLY A 128 7.91 -17.23 7.99
CA GLY A 128 8.75 -18.31 7.46
C GLY A 128 8.20 -19.71 7.74
N GLU A 129 8.64 -20.70 6.97
CA GLU A 129 8.17 -22.09 7.04
C GLU A 129 8.36 -22.73 8.43
N ASP A 130 9.39 -22.31 9.17
CA ASP A 130 9.72 -22.79 10.52
C ASP A 130 9.01 -21.99 11.64
N THR A 131 7.70 -21.74 11.49
CA THR A 131 6.91 -20.98 12.48
C THR A 131 5.84 -21.84 13.14
N ILE A 132 5.67 -21.69 14.45
CA ILE A 132 4.56 -22.28 15.19
C ILE A 132 3.40 -21.29 15.22
N SER A 133 2.32 -21.61 14.52
CA SER A 133 1.08 -20.84 14.56
C SER A 133 0.19 -21.32 15.70
N ILE A 134 -0.23 -20.41 16.58
CA ILE A 134 -1.15 -20.70 17.69
C ILE A 134 -2.46 -19.95 17.44
N LEU A 135 -3.54 -20.70 17.21
CA LEU A 135 -4.88 -20.14 17.10
C LEU A 135 -5.58 -20.26 18.45
N ASN A 136 -5.82 -19.11 19.09
CA ASN A 136 -6.62 -19.06 20.30
C ASN A 136 -8.11 -19.05 19.92
N GLU A 137 -8.90 -19.97 20.49
CA GLU A 137 -10.35 -20.05 20.28
C GLU A 137 -10.78 -20.11 18.79
N PRO A 138 -10.32 -21.10 18.02
CA PRO A 138 -10.52 -21.16 16.57
C PRO A 138 -12.00 -21.16 16.15
N LYS A 139 -12.91 -21.68 16.98
CA LYS A 139 -14.35 -21.64 16.71
C LYS A 139 -14.89 -20.21 16.68
N GLN A 140 -14.46 -19.36 17.63
CA GLN A 140 -14.89 -17.96 17.67
C GLN A 140 -14.30 -17.16 16.51
N ILE A 141 -13.06 -17.48 16.10
CA ILE A 141 -12.45 -16.89 14.91
C ILE A 141 -13.31 -17.19 13.67
N LEU A 142 -13.67 -18.45 13.44
CA LEU A 142 -14.49 -18.85 12.30
C LEU A 142 -15.89 -18.21 12.32
N GLU A 143 -16.55 -18.19 13.49
CA GLU A 143 -17.86 -17.53 13.64
C GLU A 143 -17.78 -16.00 13.39
N ARG A 144 -16.69 -15.36 13.85
CA ARG A 144 -16.45 -13.95 13.60
C ARG A 144 -16.19 -13.68 12.12
N GLU A 145 -15.48 -14.56 11.44
CA GLU A 145 -15.18 -14.45 10.01
C GLU A 145 -16.44 -14.50 9.17
N GLU A 146 -17.32 -15.50 9.39
CA GLU A 146 -18.62 -15.58 8.68
C GLU A 146 -19.46 -14.31 8.90
N THR A 147 -19.41 -13.75 10.11
CA THR A 147 -20.12 -12.50 10.43
C THR A 147 -19.49 -11.30 9.69
N LEU A 148 -18.16 -11.21 9.67
CA LEU A 148 -17.42 -10.14 8.97
C LEU A 148 -17.65 -10.17 7.46
N GLU A 149 -17.62 -11.36 6.84
CA GLU A 149 -17.89 -11.52 5.41
C GLU A 149 -19.26 -10.98 5.04
N LEU A 150 -20.29 -11.27 5.84
CA LEU A 150 -21.64 -10.78 5.62
C LEU A 150 -21.71 -9.25 5.79
N GLU A 151 -21.22 -8.72 6.91
CA GLU A 151 -21.19 -7.27 7.22
C GLU A 151 -20.46 -6.49 6.11
N ASN A 152 -19.31 -6.98 5.66
CA ASN A 152 -18.53 -6.33 4.62
C ASN A 152 -19.21 -6.43 3.25
N SER A 153 -19.81 -7.57 2.89
CA SER A 153 -20.55 -7.74 1.62
C SER A 153 -21.73 -6.78 1.52
N GLU A 154 -22.48 -6.61 2.61
CA GLU A 154 -23.58 -5.64 2.72
C GLU A 154 -23.03 -4.21 2.58
N THR A 155 -22.00 -3.86 3.37
CA THR A 155 -21.38 -2.53 3.35
C THR A 155 -20.85 -2.15 1.97
N ILE A 156 -20.08 -3.04 1.32
CA ILE A 156 -19.53 -2.80 -0.02
C ILE A 156 -20.65 -2.67 -1.05
N THR A 157 -21.71 -3.49 -0.94
CA THR A 157 -22.86 -3.39 -1.82
C THR A 157 -23.54 -2.03 -1.68
N GLU A 158 -23.76 -1.54 -0.46
CA GLU A 158 -24.28 -0.20 -0.23
C GLU A 158 -23.36 0.87 -0.84
N MET A 159 -22.05 0.81 -0.59
CA MET A 159 -21.08 1.73 -1.17
C MET A 159 -21.14 1.78 -2.69
N ILE A 160 -21.27 0.62 -3.36
CA ILE A 160 -21.46 0.57 -4.82
C ILE A 160 -22.76 1.28 -5.22
N THR A 161 -23.87 1.07 -4.50
CA THR A 161 -25.14 1.74 -4.82
C THR A 161 -25.10 3.25 -4.63
N PHE A 162 -24.22 3.76 -3.75
CA PHE A 162 -24.00 5.19 -3.52
C PHE A 162 -22.94 5.80 -4.44
N GLY A 163 -22.25 5.00 -5.26
CA GLY A 163 -21.17 5.48 -6.12
C GLY A 163 -19.83 5.69 -5.39
N GLU A 164 -19.65 5.09 -4.22
CA GLU A 164 -18.43 5.17 -3.41
C GLU A 164 -17.43 4.05 -3.69
N ALA A 165 -17.89 2.95 -4.27
CA ALA A 165 -17.08 1.78 -4.64
C ALA A 165 -17.48 1.26 -6.02
N LEU A 166 -16.58 0.47 -6.60
CA LEU A 166 -16.78 -0.23 -7.87
C LEU A 166 -17.00 -1.74 -7.64
N PRO A 167 -17.69 -2.46 -8.56
CA PRO A 167 -17.99 -3.89 -8.40
C PRO A 167 -16.82 -4.79 -8.01
N SER A 168 -15.60 -4.55 -8.53
CA SER A 168 -14.41 -5.34 -8.17
C SER A 168 -14.08 -5.30 -6.66
N HIS A 169 -14.50 -4.27 -5.92
CA HIS A 169 -14.25 -4.20 -4.47
C HIS A 169 -14.95 -5.30 -3.68
N LYS A 170 -15.93 -6.01 -4.26
CA LYS A 170 -16.53 -7.20 -3.62
C LYS A 170 -15.54 -8.35 -3.44
N ILE A 171 -14.44 -8.38 -4.20
CA ILE A 171 -13.42 -9.44 -4.15
C ILE A 171 -12.50 -9.30 -2.93
N LEU A 172 -12.41 -8.08 -2.36
CA LEU A 172 -11.54 -7.78 -1.21
C LEU A 172 -11.88 -8.59 0.06
N LEU A 173 -13.01 -9.30 0.06
CA LEU A 173 -13.47 -10.22 1.10
C LEU A 173 -12.63 -11.50 1.24
N SER A 174 -11.69 -11.76 0.32
CA SER A 174 -10.95 -13.04 0.25
C SER A 174 -9.43 -12.93 0.36
N ILE A 175 -8.91 -11.72 0.61
CA ILE A 175 -7.47 -11.41 0.47
C ILE A 175 -6.77 -11.28 1.84
N PHE A 176 -7.51 -11.36 2.95
CA PHE A 176 -6.95 -11.32 4.30
C PHE A 176 -7.27 -12.61 5.07
#